data_AF-A0AAX0RSP0-F1
#
_entry.id   AF-A0AAX0RSP0-F1
#
_cell.length_a   1.000
_cell.length_b   1.000
_cell.length_c   1.000
_cell.angle_alpha   90.00
_cell.angle_beta   90.00
_cell.angle_gamma   90.00
#
_symmetry.space_group_name_H-M   'P 1'
#
loop_
_entity.id
_entity.type
_entity.pdbx_description
1 polymer ?
#
loop_
_entity_poly.entity_id
_entity_poly.type
_entity_poly.pdbx_seq_one_letter_code
_entity_poly.pdbx_strand_id
1 'polypeptide(L)' 'MEVAKLKGTILLILLIGSLFVQLLGIMNLIPLYFTSPILFFVFFIILHSLNQRNRFRGL' A
#
# COMPACT_ATOMS: atom_id res chain seq x y z
N MET A 1 20.13 -1.77 9.24
CA MET A 1 19.71 -2.60 8.08
C MET A 1 18.39 -3.33 8.34
N GLU A 2 18.12 -3.79 9.55
CA GLU A 2 16.88 -4.51 9.90
C GLU A 2 15.60 -3.67 9.76
N VAL A 3 15.60 -2.41 10.19
CA VAL A 3 14.40 -1.55 10.14
C VAL A 3 13.91 -1.32 8.70
N ALA A 4 14.82 -1.22 7.72
CA ALA A 4 14.45 -1.06 6.32
C ALA A 4 13.82 -2.33 5.74
N LYS A 5 14.34 -3.51 6.11
CA LYS A 5 13.73 -4.80 5.75
C LYS A 5 12.36 -4.96 6.40
N LEU A 6 12.23 -4.63 7.69
CA LEU A 6 10.95 -4.68 8.41
C LEU A 6 9.90 -3.77 7.78
N LYS A 7 10.25 -2.52 7.46
CA LYS A 7 9.37 -1.60 6.73
C LYS A 7 8.91 -2.19 5.40
N GLY A 8 9.81 -2.78 4.64
CA GLY A 8 9.49 -3.45 3.38
C GLY A 8 8.50 -4.61 3.57
N THR A 9 8.73 -5.46 4.59
CA THR A 9 7.83 -6.57 4.91
C THR A 9 6.43 -6.09 5.31
N ILE A 10 6.34 -5.03 6.12
CA ILE A 10 5.06 -4.44 6.52
C ILE A 10 4.29 -3.91 5.31
N LEU A 11 4.97 -3.19 4.41
CA LEU A 11 4.36 -2.67 3.17
C LEU A 11 3.89 -3.81 2.25
N LEU A 12 4.63 -4.92 2.18
CA LEU A 12 4.25 -6.10 1.42
C LEU A 12 2.99 -6.77 1.98
N ILE A 13 2.92 -6.95 3.30
CA ILE A 13 1.74 -7.52 3.98
C ILE A 13 0.53 -6.63 3.74
N LEU A 14 0.70 -5.31 3.86
CA LEU A 14 -0.36 -4.33 3.63
C LEU A 14 -0.89 -4.38 2.17
N LEU A 15 0.02 -4.49 1.20
CA LEU A 15 -0.33 -4.63 -0.21
C LEU A 15 -1.15 -5.90 -0.45
N ILE A 16 -0.64 -7.05 0.00
CA ILE A 16 -1.32 -8.35 -0.16
C ILE A 16 -2.71 -8.31 0.50
N GLY A 17 -2.80 -7.80 1.74
CA GLY A 17 -4.09 -7.66 2.43
C GLY A 17 -5.08 -6.78 1.66
N SER A 18 -4.63 -5.65 1.12
CA SER A 18 -5.50 -4.76 0.33
C SER A 18 -5.97 -5.39 -0.98
N LEU A 19 -5.12 -6.21 -1.63
CA LEU A 19 -5.49 -6.96 -2.83
C LEU A 19 -6.54 -8.02 -2.52
N PHE A 20 -6.41 -8.73 -1.40
CA PHE A 20 -7.45 -9.66 -0.94
C PHE A 20 -8.79 -8.95 -0.72
N VAL A 21 -8.78 -7.79 -0.04
CA VAL A 21 -10.00 -7.00 0.16
C VAL A 21 -10.59 -6.52 -1.18
N GLN A 22 -9.76 -6.14 -2.15
CA GLN A 22 -10.22 -5.78 -3.48
C GLN A 22 -10.86 -6.97 -4.22
N LEU A 23 -10.31 -8.17 -4.08
CA LEU A 23 -10.90 -9.38 -4.66
C LEU A 23 -12.30 -9.65 -4.06
N LEU A 24 -12.49 -9.46 -2.75
CA LEU A 24 -13.82 -9.52 -2.14
C LEU A 24 -14.78 -8.49 -2.74
N GLY A 25 -14.27 -7.29 -3.05
CA GLY A 25 -15.01 -6.24 -3.75
C GLY A 25 -15.48 -6.66 -5.14
N ILE A 26 -14.56 -7.24 -5.94
CA ILE A 26 -14.84 -7.73 -7.29
C ILE A 26 -15.83 -8.89 -7.28
N MET A 27 -15.80 -9.72 -6.24
CA MET A 27 -16.75 -10.83 -6.02
C MET A 27 -18.14 -10.35 -5.53
N ASN A 28 -18.39 -9.04 -5.44
CA ASN A 28 -19.61 -8.44 -4.90
C ASN A 28 -19.90 -8.83 -3.43
N LEU A 29 -18.89 -9.26 -2.66
CA LEU A 29 -19.03 -9.56 -1.23
C LEU A 29 -18.99 -8.29 -0.37
N ILE A 30 -18.24 -7.30 -0.84
CA ILE A 30 -18.10 -5.98 -0.21
C ILE A 30 -18.29 -4.94 -1.31
N PRO A 31 -18.90 -3.77 -1.05
CA PRO A 31 -19.04 -2.77 -2.08
C PRO A 31 -17.69 -2.24 -2.59
N LEU A 32 -17.54 -2.18 -3.92
CA LEU A 32 -16.30 -1.71 -4.58
C LEU A 32 -15.90 -0.28 -4.20
N TYR A 33 -16.87 0.56 -3.82
CA TYR A 33 -16.61 1.92 -3.36
C TYR A 33 -15.89 1.98 -2.00
N PHE A 34 -15.85 0.88 -1.24
CA PHE A 34 -15.02 0.77 -0.03
C PHE A 34 -13.67 0.12 -0.32
N THR A 35 -13.64 -0.97 -1.09
CA THR A 35 -12.42 -1.73 -1.35
C THR A 35 -11.42 -0.93 -2.21
N SER A 36 -11.92 -0.16 -3.17
CA SER A 36 -11.09 0.59 -4.11
C SER A 36 -10.34 1.76 -3.43
N PRO A 37 -10.97 2.58 -2.56
CA PRO A 37 -10.24 3.57 -1.76
C PRO A 37 -9.17 2.93 -0.87
N ILE A 38 -9.45 1.79 -0.24
CA ILE A 38 -8.46 1.09 0.60
C ILE A 38 -7.23 0.73 -0.22
N LEU A 39 -7.40 0.09 -1.37
CA LEU A 39 -6.30 -0.27 -2.27
C LEU A 39 -5.53 0.98 -2.74
N PHE A 40 -6.24 2.06 -3.07
CA PHE A 40 -5.63 3.33 -3.46
C PHE A 40 -4.76 3.93 -2.37
N PHE A 41 -5.23 3.97 -1.12
CA PHE A 41 -4.45 4.46 0.02
C PHE A 41 -3.19 3.63 0.26
N VAL A 42 -3.28 2.31 0.11
CA VAL A 42 -2.11 1.43 0.24
C VAL A 42 -1.07 1.71 -0.84
N PHE A 43 -1.50 1.86 -2.10
CA PHE A 43 -0.59 2.29 -3.17
C PHE A 43 0.02 3.65 -2.90
N PHE A 44 -0.77 4.62 -2.41
CA PHE A 44 -0.26 5.95 -2.05
C PHE A 44 0.83 5.87 -0.99
N ILE A 45 0.63 5.09 0.08
CA ILE A 45 1.64 4.90 1.14
C ILE A 45 2.91 4.28 0.58
N ILE A 46 2.79 3.26 -0.30
CA ILE A 46 3.95 2.61 -0.94
C ILE A 46 4.71 3.62 -1.80
N LEU A 47 4.02 4.34 -2.67
CA LEU A 47 4.63 5.35 -3.54
C LEU A 47 5.26 6.47 -2.72
N HIS A 48 4.60 6.96 -1.68
CA HIS A 48 5.16 7.97 -0.79
C HIS A 48 6.42 7.45 -0.07
N SER A 49 6.41 6.21 0.42
CA SER A 49 7.57 5.58 1.06
C SER A 49 8.74 5.37 0.09
N LEU A 50 8.47 5.07 -1.18
CA LEU A 50 9.50 4.94 -2.21
C LEU A 50 10.03 6.31 -2.65
N ASN A 51 9.15 7.31 -2.77
CA ASN A 51 9.50 8.66 -3.22
C ASN A 51 10.36 9.42 -2.20
N GLN A 52 10.24 9.11 -0.90
CA GLN A 52 11.14 9.67 0.13
C GLN A 52 12.62 9.31 -0.08
N ARG A 53 12.96 8.31 -0.91
CA ARG A 53 14.36 7.97 -1.23
C ARG A 53 15.04 8.95 -2.18
N ASN A 54 14.27 9.62 -3.05
CA ASN A 54 14.79 10.54 -4.08
C ASN A 54 14.39 11.99 -3.82
N ARG A 55 13.97 12.33 -2.59
CA ARG A 55 13.72 13.72 -2.23
C ARG A 55 15.07 14.44 -2.21
N PHE A 56 15.30 15.27 -3.22
CA PHE A 56 16.43 16.19 -3.28
C PHE A 56 16.53 16.90 -1.93
N ARG A 57 17.63 16.65 -1.22
CA ARG A 57 18.04 17.46 -0.07
C ARG A 57 18.50 18.79 -0.68
N GLY A 58 17.56 19.67 -1.00
CA GLY A 58 17.91 21.06 -1.31
C GLY A 58 18.67 21.62 -0.11
N LEU A 59 19.82 22.25 -0.40
CA LEU A 59 20.82 22.86 0.49
C LEU A 59 20.62 22.72 2.01
#